data_AF-A0A962W0T9-F1
#
_entry.id   AF-A0A962W0T9-F1
#
_cell.length_a   1.000
_cell.length_b   1.000
_cell.length_c   1.000
_cell.angle_alpha   90.00
_cell.angle_beta   90.00
_cell.angle_gamma   90.00
#
_symmetry.space_group_name_H-M   'P 1'
#
loop_
_entity.id
_entity.type
_entity.pdbx_description
1 polymer ?
#
loop_
_entity_poly.entity_id
_entity_poly.type
_entity_poly.pdbx_seq_one_letter_code
_entity_poly.pdbx_strand_id
1 'polypeptide(L)'
;MLSAASGFFLPFQGLRLVFSAGLRRYVVVPLLLNVLAFAALAYLGGSYFEHFMDRWLPTQSWLEFLRWILWAVLAAAYALTVFFGFTLVANLIASPFNAMLAAKVEEKLTGERPPDADGSLLKAIAPALVGEIGKIVYLVSRALPLMVLFLIPGLNILVSIGWLLFGLWFLAIEYADYPMGNHALRPAEQRTKLRRSRLKALAFGAGVTVMMLIPVLQFAAMPAAVAGATRFWVDDLRRA
;
A
#
# COMPACT_ATOMS: atom_id res chain seq x y z
N MET A 1 -2.78 26.46 -9.74
CA MET A 1 -3.18 25.28 -10.56
C MET A 1 -1.97 24.52 -11.11
N LEU A 2 -0.90 25.19 -11.56
CA LEU A 2 0.33 24.53 -12.05
C LEU A 2 1.02 23.58 -11.03
N SER A 3 0.97 23.91 -9.73
CA SER A 3 1.50 23.05 -8.64
C SER A 3 0.69 21.77 -8.41
N ALA A 4 -0.62 21.76 -8.69
CA ALA A 4 -1.44 20.56 -8.57
C ALA A 4 -1.17 19.57 -9.71
N ALA A 5 -1.04 20.07 -10.94
CA ALA A 5 -0.71 19.26 -12.10
C ALA A 5 0.67 18.59 -11.97
N SER A 6 1.66 19.27 -11.37
CA SER A 6 2.97 18.66 -11.11
C SER A 6 2.90 17.48 -10.13
N GLY A 7 1.92 17.49 -9.20
CA GLY A 7 1.67 16.38 -8.28
C GLY A 7 1.41 15.05 -8.99
N PHE A 8 0.63 15.07 -10.07
CA PHE A 8 0.31 13.88 -10.87
C PHE A 8 1.53 13.20 -11.48
N PHE A 9 2.55 13.98 -11.85
CA PHE A 9 3.75 13.44 -12.50
C PHE A 9 4.82 12.94 -11.52
N LEU A 10 4.68 13.21 -10.21
CA LEU A 10 5.68 12.83 -9.21
C LEU A 10 5.94 11.31 -9.15
N PRO A 11 4.94 10.41 -9.18
CA PRO A 11 5.20 8.96 -9.25
C PRO A 11 6.01 8.56 -10.48
N PHE A 12 5.72 9.15 -11.65
CA PHE A 12 6.45 8.90 -12.90
C PHE A 12 7.89 9.42 -12.86
N GLN A 13 8.12 10.55 -12.19
CA GLN A 13 9.47 11.03 -11.89
C GLN A 13 10.19 10.10 -10.91
N GLY A 14 9.46 9.57 -9.92
CA GLY A 14 9.92 8.54 -8.99
C GLY A 14 10.37 7.27 -9.71
N LEU A 15 9.63 6.83 -10.73
CA LEU A 15 10.00 5.70 -11.57
C LEU A 15 11.40 5.90 -12.18
N ARG A 16 11.68 7.08 -12.74
CA ARG A 16 13.00 7.42 -13.29
C ARG A 16 14.10 7.42 -12.21
N LEU A 17 13.80 7.90 -11.01
CA LEU A 17 14.74 7.91 -9.88
C LEU A 17 15.11 6.49 -9.45
N VAL A 18 14.12 5.61 -9.30
CA VAL A 18 14.30 4.24 -8.83
C VAL A 18 15.21 3.41 -9.76
N PHE A 19 15.15 3.65 -11.07
CA PHE A 19 16.00 2.95 -12.04
C PHE A 19 17.44 3.51 -12.17
N SER A 20 17.75 4.60 -11.46
CA SER A 20 19.10 5.17 -11.43
C SER A 20 20.09 4.31 -10.63
N ALA A 21 21.39 4.44 -10.93
CA ALA A 21 22.44 3.71 -10.23
C ALA A 21 22.38 3.98 -8.70
N GLY A 22 22.53 2.92 -7.91
CA GLY A 22 22.50 2.95 -6.44
C GLY A 22 21.15 2.61 -5.79
N LEU A 23 20.02 2.82 -6.48
CA LEU A 23 18.68 2.60 -5.91
C LEU A 23 18.05 1.25 -6.28
N ARG A 24 18.51 0.60 -7.36
CA ARG A 24 17.94 -0.66 -7.88
C ARG A 24 17.87 -1.78 -6.85
N ARG A 25 18.87 -1.89 -5.97
CA ARG A 25 18.91 -2.93 -4.92
C ARG A 25 17.72 -2.85 -3.97
N TYR A 26 17.22 -1.65 -3.69
CA TYR A 26 16.08 -1.42 -2.81
C TYR A 26 14.74 -1.78 -3.44
N VAL A 27 14.72 -2.10 -4.74
CA VAL A 27 13.55 -2.62 -5.45
C VAL A 27 13.65 -4.12 -5.71
N VAL A 28 14.83 -4.58 -6.13
CA VAL A 28 15.04 -5.99 -6.46
C VAL A 28 14.97 -6.86 -5.21
N VAL A 29 15.54 -6.44 -4.07
CA VAL A 29 15.54 -7.27 -2.85
C VAL A 29 14.13 -7.51 -2.31
N PRO A 30 13.25 -6.50 -2.11
CA PRO A 30 11.86 -6.73 -1.68
C PRO A 30 11.08 -7.59 -2.67
N LEU A 31 11.28 -7.38 -3.97
CA LEU A 31 10.62 -8.17 -5.01
C LEU A 31 10.99 -9.64 -4.90
N LEU A 32 12.29 -9.95 -4.75
CA LEU A 32 12.76 -11.33 -4.58
C LEU A 32 12.18 -11.96 -3.30
N LEU A 33 12.17 -11.21 -2.19
CA LEU A 33 11.57 -11.69 -0.94
C LEU A 33 10.07 -11.97 -1.10
N ASN A 34 9.33 -11.11 -1.81
CA ASN A 34 7.92 -11.33 -2.10
C ASN A 34 7.68 -12.54 -2.99
N VAL A 35 8.52 -12.76 -4.01
CA VAL A 35 8.44 -13.97 -4.86
C VAL A 35 8.69 -15.23 -4.04
N LEU A 36 9.69 -15.22 -3.14
CA LEU A 36 9.97 -16.34 -2.24
C LEU A 36 8.81 -16.59 -1.27
N ALA A 37 8.28 -15.53 -0.64
CA ALA A 37 7.14 -15.63 0.26
C ALA A 37 5.88 -16.13 -0.46
N PHE A 38 5.62 -15.67 -1.68
CA PHE A 38 4.53 -16.14 -2.52
C PHE A 38 4.68 -17.63 -2.86
N ALA A 39 5.86 -18.04 -3.32
CA ALA A 39 6.13 -19.44 -3.65
C ALA A 39 5.95 -20.36 -2.42
N ALA A 40 6.44 -19.92 -1.25
CA ALA A 40 6.28 -20.66 0.00
C ALA A 40 4.81 -20.77 0.43
N LEU A 41 4.05 -19.66 0.39
CA LEU A 41 2.63 -19.65 0.75
C LEU A 41 1.75 -20.38 -0.26
N ALA A 42 2.08 -20.33 -1.55
CA ALA A 42 1.38 -21.09 -2.58
C ALA A 42 1.60 -22.60 -2.41
N TYR A 43 2.85 -23.01 -2.14
CA TYR A 43 3.18 -24.40 -1.86
C TYR A 43 2.45 -24.90 -0.60
N LEU A 44 2.56 -24.17 0.52
CA LEU A 44 1.89 -24.52 1.76
C LEU A 44 0.37 -24.51 1.57
N GLY A 45 -0.18 -23.45 0.99
CA GLY A 45 -1.61 -23.31 0.70
C GLY A 45 -2.15 -24.44 -0.16
N GLY A 46 -1.45 -24.82 -1.22
CA GLY A 46 -1.81 -25.99 -2.02
C GLY A 46 -1.76 -27.29 -1.22
N SER A 47 -0.70 -27.51 -0.44
CA SER A 47 -0.53 -28.75 0.34
C SER A 47 -1.56 -28.92 1.46
N TYR A 48 -2.08 -27.83 2.04
CA TYR A 48 -3.10 -27.87 3.10
C TYR A 48 -4.53 -27.77 2.56
N PHE A 49 -4.74 -27.49 1.28
CA PHE A 49 -6.05 -27.24 0.70
C PHE A 49 -6.99 -28.44 0.83
N GLU A 50 -6.55 -29.63 0.39
CA GLU A 50 -7.38 -30.84 0.47
C GLU A 50 -7.72 -31.20 1.92
N HIS A 51 -6.74 -31.12 2.83
CA HIS A 51 -6.98 -31.38 4.26
C HIS A 51 -7.96 -30.39 4.89
N PHE A 52 -7.93 -29.13 4.45
CA PHE A 52 -8.94 -28.14 4.84
C PHE A 52 -10.33 -28.52 4.30
N MET A 53 -10.43 -28.90 3.02
CA MET A 53 -11.68 -29.31 2.40
C MET A 53 -12.28 -30.54 3.10
N ASP A 54 -11.50 -31.58 3.34
CA ASP A 54 -11.96 -32.81 3.98
C ASP A 54 -12.46 -32.60 5.40
N ARG A 55 -11.89 -31.62 6.12
CA ARG A 55 -12.30 -31.29 7.49
C ARG A 55 -13.66 -30.59 7.56
N TRP A 56 -13.98 -29.76 6.58
CA TRP A 56 -15.14 -28.87 6.62
C TRP A 56 -16.28 -29.30 5.69
N LEU A 57 -16.00 -30.14 4.69
CA LEU A 57 -17.04 -30.66 3.80
C LEU A 57 -17.77 -31.85 4.46
N PRO A 58 -19.11 -31.86 4.39
CA PRO A 58 -19.89 -32.99 4.88
C PRO A 58 -19.56 -34.23 4.05
N THR A 59 -19.18 -35.31 4.73
CA THR A 59 -19.02 -36.64 4.16
C THR A 59 -20.06 -37.57 4.78
N GLN A 60 -20.81 -38.31 3.94
CA GLN A 60 -21.79 -39.31 4.36
C GLN A 60 -22.89 -38.76 5.28
N SER A 61 -23.48 -37.64 4.88
CA SER A 61 -24.64 -37.05 5.57
C SER A 61 -25.72 -36.63 4.59
N TRP A 62 -26.94 -36.42 5.07
CA TRP A 62 -28.03 -35.89 4.26
C TRP A 62 -27.74 -34.49 3.69
N LEU A 63 -26.70 -33.79 4.18
CA LEU A 63 -26.22 -32.50 3.67
C LEU A 63 -25.33 -32.62 2.42
N GLU A 64 -25.08 -33.82 1.89
CA GLU A 64 -24.23 -33.98 0.70
C GLU A 64 -24.73 -33.20 -0.52
N PHE A 65 -26.03 -32.93 -0.64
CA PHE A 65 -26.55 -32.09 -1.73
C PHE A 65 -26.05 -30.63 -1.67
N LEU A 66 -25.60 -30.14 -0.49
CA LEU A 66 -24.95 -28.83 -0.33
C LEU A 66 -23.45 -28.88 -0.67
N ARG A 67 -22.87 -30.05 -0.90
CA ARG A 67 -21.40 -30.20 -1.02
C ARG A 67 -20.81 -29.32 -2.12
N TRP A 68 -21.46 -29.25 -3.29
CA TRP A 68 -20.95 -28.45 -4.41
C TRP A 68 -20.94 -26.95 -4.10
N ILE A 69 -21.97 -26.43 -3.43
CA ILE A 69 -22.05 -25.00 -3.06
C ILE A 69 -21.08 -24.69 -1.91
N LEU A 70 -20.99 -25.58 -0.91
CA LEU A 70 -20.04 -25.44 0.19
C LEU A 70 -18.59 -25.52 -0.30
N TRP A 71 -18.28 -26.41 -1.25
CA TRP A 71 -16.95 -26.48 -1.84
C TRP A 71 -16.57 -25.15 -2.48
N ALA A 72 -17.46 -24.54 -3.28
CA ALA A 72 -17.17 -23.26 -3.92
C ALA A 72 -16.98 -22.12 -2.90
N VAL A 73 -17.85 -22.04 -1.89
CA VAL A 73 -17.76 -21.01 -0.84
C VAL A 73 -16.51 -21.18 0.02
N LEU A 74 -16.21 -22.41 0.45
CA LEU A 74 -15.03 -22.72 1.26
C LEU A 74 -13.74 -22.54 0.46
N ALA A 75 -13.72 -22.92 -0.82
CA ALA A 75 -12.56 -22.71 -1.69
C ALA A 75 -12.29 -21.23 -1.90
N ALA A 76 -13.34 -20.43 -2.14
CA ALA A 76 -13.22 -18.98 -2.21
C ALA A 76 -12.73 -18.38 -0.89
N ALA A 77 -13.32 -18.79 0.25
CA ALA A 77 -12.90 -18.31 1.56
C ALA A 77 -11.43 -18.65 1.85
N TYR A 78 -11.01 -19.90 1.57
CA TYR A 78 -9.64 -20.35 1.73
C TYR A 78 -8.68 -19.54 0.86
N ALA A 79 -8.99 -19.38 -0.44
CA ALA A 79 -8.19 -18.61 -1.37
C ALA A 79 -8.07 -17.15 -0.92
N LEU A 80 -9.16 -16.54 -0.47
CA LEU A 80 -9.15 -15.17 0.09
C LEU A 80 -8.29 -15.09 1.35
N THR A 81 -8.38 -16.05 2.27
CA THR A 81 -7.53 -16.09 3.48
C THR A 81 -6.06 -16.18 3.12
N VAL A 82 -5.67 -17.07 2.20
CA VAL A 82 -4.27 -17.20 1.74
C VAL A 82 -3.81 -15.91 1.04
N PHE A 83 -4.65 -15.33 0.18
CA PHE A 83 -4.35 -14.11 -0.56
C PHE A 83 -4.16 -12.89 0.35
N PHE A 84 -5.08 -12.64 1.28
CA PHE A 84 -4.96 -11.54 2.23
C PHE A 84 -3.84 -11.78 3.26
N GLY A 85 -3.63 -13.04 3.67
CA GLY A 85 -2.49 -13.42 4.51
C GLY A 85 -1.15 -13.12 3.84
N PHE A 86 -1.00 -13.50 2.57
CA PHE A 86 0.17 -13.14 1.76
C PHE A 86 0.33 -11.63 1.66
N THR A 87 -0.74 -10.89 1.38
CA THR A 87 -0.69 -9.43 1.25
C THR A 87 -0.16 -8.76 2.52
N LEU A 88 -0.60 -9.22 3.69
CA LEU A 88 -0.11 -8.72 4.98
C LEU A 88 1.38 -9.00 5.18
N VAL A 89 1.83 -10.22 4.90
CA VAL A 89 3.25 -10.61 4.99
C VAL A 89 4.10 -9.81 3.99
N ALA A 90 3.66 -9.69 2.74
CA ALA A 90 4.35 -8.95 1.69
C ALA A 90 4.49 -7.46 2.04
N ASN A 91 3.43 -6.83 2.55
CA ASN A 91 3.47 -5.44 2.99
C ASN A 91 4.41 -5.25 4.19
N LEU A 92 4.39 -6.18 5.15
CA LEU A 92 5.29 -6.13 6.30
C LEU A 92 6.76 -6.27 5.91
N ILE A 93 7.06 -7.16 4.95
CA ILE A 93 8.39 -7.31 4.37
C ILE A 93 8.78 -6.03 3.61
N ALA A 94 7.90 -5.47 2.80
CA ALA A 94 8.20 -4.32 1.94
C ALA A 94 8.39 -3.00 2.72
N SER A 95 7.64 -2.79 3.80
CA SER A 95 7.64 -1.55 4.60
C SER A 95 9.05 -1.05 4.98
N PRO A 96 9.95 -1.84 5.60
CA PRO A 96 11.28 -1.37 5.94
C PRO A 96 12.12 -1.00 4.71
N PHE A 97 11.99 -1.73 3.60
CA PHE A 97 12.71 -1.39 2.38
C PHE A 97 12.16 -0.14 1.70
N ASN A 98 10.86 0.12 1.79
CA ASN A 98 10.26 1.36 1.34
C ASN A 98 10.77 2.56 2.16
N ALA A 99 10.91 2.42 3.49
CA ALA A 99 11.52 3.45 4.33
C ALA A 99 13.00 3.71 3.96
N MET A 100 13.78 2.65 3.75
CA MET A 100 15.17 2.76 3.30
C MET A 100 15.30 3.37 1.90
N LEU A 101 14.41 3.01 0.98
CA LEU A 101 14.33 3.58 -0.36
C LEU A 101 14.04 5.08 -0.28
N ALA A 102 13.06 5.48 0.53
CA ALA A 102 12.74 6.89 0.76
C ALA A 102 13.95 7.64 1.33
N ALA A 103 14.68 7.08 2.29
CA ALA A 103 15.87 7.70 2.86
C ALA A 103 16.98 7.91 1.82
N LYS A 104 17.23 6.90 0.97
CA LYS A 104 18.24 7.02 -0.09
C LYS A 104 17.83 7.93 -1.23
N VAL A 105 16.54 8.01 -1.54
CA VAL A 105 16.02 8.98 -2.51
C VAL A 105 16.18 10.40 -1.95
N GLU A 106 15.89 10.61 -0.66
CA GLU A 106 16.07 11.92 -0.02
C GLU A 106 17.54 12.34 -0.04
N GLU A 107 18.44 11.47 0.40
CA GLU A 107 19.90 11.70 0.37
C GLU A 107 20.38 12.07 -1.04
N LYS A 108 19.84 11.42 -2.07
CA LYS A 108 20.19 11.73 -3.47
C LYS A 108 19.66 13.08 -3.95
N LEU A 109 18.54 13.54 -3.42
CA LEU A 109 17.90 14.81 -3.82
C LEU A 109 18.44 16.01 -3.03
N THR A 110 18.78 15.83 -1.75
CA THR A 110 19.19 16.91 -0.84
C THR A 110 20.69 16.94 -0.55
N GLY A 111 21.38 15.81 -0.73
CA GLY A 111 22.75 15.61 -0.22
C GLY A 111 22.82 15.32 1.28
N GLU A 112 21.68 15.30 1.99
CA GLU A 112 21.58 15.08 3.43
C GLU A 112 20.92 13.73 3.73
N ARG A 113 21.51 12.95 4.62
CA ARG A 113 20.94 11.68 5.06
C ARG A 113 19.92 11.92 6.19
N PRO A 114 18.70 11.37 6.11
CA PRO A 114 17.70 11.58 7.17
C PRO A 114 18.10 10.88 8.49
N PRO A 115 17.62 11.38 9.65
CA PRO A 115 18.11 10.98 10.97
C PRO A 115 17.95 9.49 11.30
N ASP A 116 16.81 8.89 10.92
CA ASP A 116 16.45 7.51 11.32
C ASP A 116 16.76 6.44 10.25
N ALA A 117 17.67 6.71 9.32
CA ALA A 117 17.96 5.81 8.19
C ALA A 117 18.61 4.46 8.58
N ASP A 118 19.18 4.33 9.78
CA ASP A 118 20.06 3.20 10.17
C ASP A 118 19.45 2.26 11.24
N GLY A 119 18.12 2.31 11.43
CA GLY A 119 17.42 1.37 12.29
C GLY A 119 17.58 -0.08 11.83
N SER A 120 17.86 -1.00 12.77
CA SER A 120 17.83 -2.44 12.50
C SER A 120 16.47 -2.84 11.94
N LEU A 121 16.44 -3.63 10.85
CA LEU A 121 15.21 -4.12 10.20
C LEU A 121 14.23 -4.74 11.21
N LEU A 122 14.74 -5.49 12.19
CA LEU A 122 13.92 -6.12 13.23
C LEU A 122 13.28 -5.10 14.18
N LYS A 123 14.00 -4.01 14.51
CA LYS A 123 13.47 -2.92 15.35
C LYS A 123 12.43 -2.09 14.61
N ALA A 124 12.43 -2.11 13.27
CA ALA A 124 11.46 -1.41 12.43
C ALA A 124 10.12 -2.15 12.29
N ILE A 125 10.05 -3.47 12.57
CA ILE A 125 8.85 -4.28 12.39
C ILE A 125 7.68 -3.80 13.26
N ALA A 126 7.89 -3.64 14.57
CA ALA A 126 6.82 -3.27 15.48
C ALA A 126 6.26 -1.85 15.21
N PRO A 127 7.09 -0.80 15.05
CA PRO A 127 6.61 0.51 14.62
C PRO A 127 5.89 0.47 13.27
N ALA A 128 6.38 -0.30 12.30
CA ALA A 128 5.71 -0.46 11.01
C ALA A 128 4.31 -1.06 11.16
N LEU A 129 4.17 -2.16 11.93
CA LEU A 129 2.85 -2.77 12.20
C LEU A 129 1.88 -1.80 12.87
N VAL A 130 2.34 -1.04 13.87
CA VAL A 130 1.50 -0.04 14.54
C VAL A 130 1.09 1.06 13.57
N GLY A 131 2.00 1.51 12.70
CA GLY A 131 1.72 2.46 11.63
C GLY A 131 0.66 1.93 10.65
N GLU A 132 0.84 0.71 10.15
CA GLU A 132 -0.12 0.04 9.25
C GLU A 132 -1.50 -0.12 9.88
N ILE A 133 -1.58 -0.55 11.15
CA ILE A 133 -2.85 -0.63 11.88
C ILE A 133 -3.50 0.76 11.98
N GLY A 134 -2.72 1.80 12.27
CA GLY A 134 -3.21 3.18 12.28
C GLY A 134 -3.78 3.62 10.93
N LYS A 135 -3.17 3.20 9.82
CA LYS A 135 -3.65 3.47 8.45
C LYS A 135 -4.92 2.68 8.14
N ILE A 136 -5.02 1.42 8.56
CA ILE A 136 -6.24 0.61 8.42
C ILE A 136 -7.40 1.24 9.23
N VAL A 137 -7.16 1.65 10.48
CA VAL A 137 -8.17 2.33 11.30
C VAL A 137 -8.62 3.63 10.63
N TYR A 138 -7.67 4.41 10.11
CA TYR A 138 -8.00 5.63 9.36
C TYR A 138 -8.82 5.32 8.09
N LEU A 139 -8.44 4.28 7.32
CA LEU A 139 -9.15 3.82 6.14
C LEU A 139 -10.59 3.47 6.49
N VAL A 140 -10.79 2.56 7.44
CA VAL A 140 -12.11 2.06 7.85
C VAL A 140 -12.97 3.19 8.42
N SER A 141 -12.41 4.05 9.28
CA SER A 141 -13.17 5.17 9.87
C SER A 141 -13.72 6.16 8.84
N ARG A 142 -13.11 6.25 7.66
CA ARG A 142 -13.52 7.15 6.56
C ARG A 142 -14.30 6.45 5.46
N ALA A 143 -13.97 5.19 5.18
CA ALA A 143 -14.68 4.36 4.23
C ALA A 143 -16.08 3.99 4.75
N LEU A 144 -16.22 3.64 6.04
CA LEU A 144 -17.49 3.18 6.60
C LEU A 144 -18.64 4.20 6.47
N PRO A 145 -18.46 5.50 6.77
CA PRO A 145 -19.49 6.51 6.50
C PRO A 145 -19.85 6.62 5.02
N LEU A 146 -18.86 6.55 4.12
CA LEU A 146 -19.11 6.57 2.68
C LEU A 146 -19.90 5.33 2.23
N MET A 147 -19.60 4.16 2.79
CA MET A 147 -20.37 2.95 2.53
C MET A 147 -21.82 3.13 2.97
N VAL A 148 -22.08 3.61 4.19
CA VAL A 148 -23.44 3.86 4.69
C VAL A 148 -24.19 4.85 3.81
N LEU A 149 -23.54 5.95 3.39
CA LEU A 149 -24.12 6.93 2.48
C LEU A 149 -24.45 6.34 1.10
N PHE A 150 -23.69 5.34 0.63
CA PHE A 150 -23.93 4.67 -0.65
C PHE A 150 -25.26 3.90 -0.68
N LEU A 151 -25.79 3.46 0.48
CA LEU A 151 -27.09 2.79 0.55
C LEU A 151 -28.28 3.74 0.33
N ILE A 152 -28.07 5.06 0.41
CA ILE A 152 -29.14 6.05 0.25
C ILE A 152 -29.37 6.29 -1.26
N PRO A 153 -30.53 5.90 -1.82
CA PRO A 153 -30.82 6.09 -3.23
C PRO A 153 -30.76 7.57 -3.61
N GLY A 154 -30.10 7.89 -4.74
CA GLY A 154 -29.93 9.26 -5.23
C GLY A 154 -28.63 9.94 -4.80
N LEU A 155 -27.93 9.44 -3.77
CA LEU A 155 -26.60 9.93 -3.38
C LEU A 155 -25.43 9.15 -4.01
N ASN A 156 -25.70 8.03 -4.70
CA ASN A 156 -24.68 7.10 -5.20
C ASN A 156 -23.58 7.78 -6.04
N ILE A 157 -23.94 8.75 -6.90
CA ILE A 157 -22.97 9.47 -7.75
C ILE A 157 -22.02 10.30 -6.89
N LEU A 158 -22.55 11.10 -5.95
CA LEU A 158 -21.74 11.92 -5.04
C LEU A 158 -20.84 11.06 -4.15
N VAL A 159 -21.37 9.94 -3.66
CA VAL A 159 -20.61 8.99 -2.85
C VAL A 159 -19.51 8.32 -3.66
N SER A 160 -19.75 7.97 -4.93
CA SER A 160 -18.74 7.40 -5.83
C SER A 160 -17.58 8.37 -6.08
N ILE A 161 -17.89 9.66 -6.27
CA ILE A 161 -16.87 10.72 -6.37
C ILE A 161 -16.10 10.85 -5.05
N GLY A 162 -16.81 10.86 -3.91
CA GLY A 162 -16.20 10.89 -2.58
C GLY A 162 -15.28 9.69 -2.33
N TRP A 163 -15.67 8.50 -2.77
CA TRP A 163 -14.88 7.27 -2.69
C TRP A 163 -13.61 7.37 -3.50
N LEU A 164 -13.71 7.85 -4.75
CA LEU A 164 -12.57 8.09 -5.62
C LEU A 164 -11.60 9.08 -4.96
N LEU A 165 -12.07 10.26 -4.57
CA LEU A 165 -11.25 11.30 -3.93
C LEU A 165 -10.60 10.79 -2.64
N PHE A 166 -11.33 10.00 -1.86
CA PHE A 166 -10.79 9.37 -0.66
C PHE A 166 -9.68 8.36 -0.99
N GLY A 167 -9.85 7.52 -2.00
CA GLY A 167 -8.82 6.59 -2.47
C GLY A 167 -7.55 7.31 -2.92
N LEU A 168 -7.69 8.39 -3.71
CA LEU A 168 -6.56 9.23 -4.13
C LEU A 168 -5.83 9.83 -2.92
N TRP A 169 -6.60 10.37 -1.98
CA TRP A 169 -6.05 10.94 -0.75
C TRP A 169 -5.34 9.89 0.12
N PHE A 170 -5.91 8.69 0.23
CA PHE A 170 -5.35 7.60 0.99
C PHE A 170 -4.02 7.14 0.40
N LEU A 171 -3.91 6.98 -0.92
CA LEU A 171 -2.64 6.67 -1.59
C LEU A 171 -1.57 7.74 -1.31
N ALA A 172 -1.95 9.02 -1.27
CA ALA A 172 -1.01 10.07 -0.93
C ALA A 172 -0.50 9.97 0.52
N ILE A 173 -1.37 9.62 1.47
CA ILE A 173 -0.95 9.35 2.85
C ILE A 173 -0.02 8.15 2.90
N GLU A 174 -0.42 7.04 2.28
CA GLU A 174 0.29 5.75 2.29
C GLU A 174 1.75 5.90 1.89
N TYR A 175 2.01 6.57 0.77
CA TYR A 175 3.37 6.70 0.25
C TYR A 175 4.16 7.87 0.86
N ALA A 176 3.50 8.94 1.30
CA ALA A 176 4.17 10.06 1.93
C ALA A 176 4.54 9.79 3.41
N ASP A 177 3.94 8.76 4.02
CA ASP A 177 4.30 8.25 5.35
C ASP A 177 5.77 7.82 5.40
N TYR A 178 6.33 7.21 4.35
CA TYR A 178 7.73 6.76 4.37
C TYR A 178 8.76 7.89 4.55
N PRO A 179 8.82 8.94 3.70
CA PRO A 179 9.76 10.03 3.90
C PRO A 179 9.46 10.82 5.19
N MET A 180 8.19 11.00 5.56
CA MET A 180 7.86 11.71 6.81
C MET A 180 8.18 10.90 8.07
N GLY A 181 8.04 9.58 8.01
CA GLY A 181 8.37 8.63 9.07
C GLY A 181 9.87 8.56 9.34
N ASN A 182 10.71 8.74 8.30
CA ASN A 182 12.17 8.88 8.46
C ASN A 182 12.58 10.15 9.24
N HIS A 183 11.65 11.09 9.45
CA HIS A 183 11.81 12.28 10.29
C HIS A 183 10.96 12.19 11.58
N ALA A 184 10.52 10.97 11.95
CA ALA A 184 9.74 10.66 13.14
C ALA A 184 8.43 11.48 13.29
N LEU A 185 7.85 11.97 12.19
CA LEU A 185 6.61 12.73 12.22
C LEU A 185 5.43 11.84 12.60
N ARG A 186 4.60 12.33 13.53
CA ARG A 186 3.40 11.61 13.98
C ARG A 186 2.36 11.58 12.85
N PRO A 187 1.51 10.52 12.74
CA PRO A 187 0.49 10.45 11.69
C PRO A 187 -0.45 11.67 11.61
N ALA A 188 -0.72 12.34 12.74
CA ALA A 188 -1.51 13.57 12.75
C ALA A 188 -0.81 14.77 12.09
N GLU A 189 0.51 14.89 12.29
CA GLU A 189 1.35 15.95 11.70
C GLU A 189 1.50 15.72 10.20
N GLN A 190 1.75 14.48 9.79
CA GLN A 190 1.83 14.09 8.39
C GLN A 190 0.56 14.49 7.61
N ARG A 191 -0.61 14.14 8.14
CA ARG A 191 -1.91 14.53 7.57
C ARG A 191 -2.08 16.04 7.53
N THR A 192 -1.59 16.76 8.53
CA THR A 192 -1.66 18.23 8.57
C THR A 192 -0.82 18.86 7.46
N LYS A 193 0.40 18.37 7.22
CA LYS A 193 1.25 18.80 6.11
C LYS A 193 0.61 18.50 4.75
N LEU A 194 0.13 17.27 4.53
CA LEU A 194 -0.58 16.91 3.29
C LEU A 194 -1.85 17.76 3.08
N ARG A 195 -2.53 18.15 4.16
CA ARG A 195 -3.71 19.03 4.11
C ARG A 195 -3.39 20.48 3.76
N ARG A 196 -2.14 20.93 3.84
CA ARG A 196 -1.71 22.24 3.32
C ARG A 196 -1.56 22.21 1.79
N SER A 197 -1.28 21.03 1.23
CA SER A 197 -1.10 20.81 -0.22
C SER A 197 -2.13 19.82 -0.80
N ARG A 198 -3.41 19.90 -0.38
CA ARG A 198 -4.46 18.90 -0.71
C ARG A 198 -4.59 18.57 -2.18
N LEU A 199 -4.62 19.60 -3.03
CA LEU A 199 -4.80 19.40 -4.48
C LEU A 199 -3.61 18.64 -5.09
N LYS A 200 -2.39 18.94 -4.62
CA LYS A 200 -1.18 18.25 -5.07
C LYS A 200 -1.10 16.82 -4.52
N ALA A 201 -1.55 16.59 -3.28
CA ALA A 201 -1.67 15.26 -2.70
C ALA A 201 -2.70 14.40 -3.46
N LEU A 202 -3.89 14.95 -3.76
CA LEU A 202 -4.90 14.26 -4.58
C LEU A 202 -4.37 13.95 -5.98
N ALA A 203 -3.69 14.90 -6.62
CA ALA A 203 -3.08 14.67 -7.92
C ALA A 203 -1.97 13.61 -7.88
N PHE A 204 -1.13 13.61 -6.84
CA PHE A 204 -0.16 12.55 -6.59
C PHE A 204 -0.83 11.18 -6.50
N GLY A 205 -1.88 11.07 -5.68
CA GLY A 205 -2.69 9.86 -5.57
C GLY A 205 -3.25 9.41 -6.93
N ALA A 206 -3.75 10.33 -7.74
CA ALA A 206 -4.24 10.04 -9.09
C ALA A 206 -3.13 9.50 -10.00
N GLY A 207 -1.93 10.08 -9.93
CA GLY A 207 -0.77 9.59 -10.67
C GLY A 207 -0.39 8.17 -10.27
N VAL A 208 -0.43 7.86 -8.97
CA VAL A 208 -0.20 6.50 -8.46
C VAL A 208 -1.27 5.54 -8.95
N THR A 209 -2.56 5.93 -8.89
CA THR A 209 -3.67 5.11 -9.40
C THR A 209 -3.49 4.78 -10.88
N VAL A 210 -3.19 5.78 -11.72
CA VAL A 210 -2.95 5.56 -13.16
C VAL A 210 -1.77 4.62 -13.39
N MET A 211 -0.70 4.76 -12.62
CA MET A 211 0.45 3.86 -12.70
C MET A 211 0.09 2.42 -12.33
N MET A 212 -0.74 2.21 -11.31
CA MET A 212 -1.22 0.90 -10.89
C MET A 212 -2.19 0.27 -11.92
N LEU A 213 -2.94 1.09 -12.67
CA LEU A 213 -3.84 0.61 -13.73
C LEU A 213 -3.10 0.06 -14.95
N ILE A 214 -1.84 0.45 -15.15
CA ILE A 214 -1.02 0.00 -16.29
C ILE A 214 -0.28 -1.29 -15.86
N PRO A 215 -0.59 -2.48 -16.44
CA PRO A 215 -0.11 -3.76 -15.93
C PRO A 215 1.41 -3.90 -15.83
N VAL A 216 2.17 -3.28 -16.75
CA VAL A 216 3.64 -3.32 -16.70
C VAL A 216 4.20 -2.38 -15.64
N LEU A 217 3.59 -1.20 -15.47
CA LEU A 217 4.05 -0.22 -14.49
C LEU A 217 3.65 -0.59 -13.06
N GLN A 218 2.60 -1.40 -12.88
CA GLN A 218 2.13 -1.83 -11.56
C GLN A 218 3.25 -2.50 -10.73
N PHE A 219 4.15 -3.25 -11.38
CA PHE A 219 5.26 -3.95 -10.70
C PHE A 219 6.28 -2.99 -10.08
N ALA A 220 6.42 -1.80 -10.66
CA ALA A 220 7.29 -0.74 -10.16
C ALA A 220 6.50 0.38 -9.46
N ALA A 221 5.17 0.27 -9.34
CA ALA A 221 4.33 1.35 -8.83
C ALA A 221 4.64 1.67 -7.37
N MET A 222 4.81 0.66 -6.51
CA MET A 222 5.17 0.87 -5.11
C MET A 222 6.50 1.64 -4.96
N PRO A 223 7.66 1.16 -5.47
CA PRO A 223 8.90 1.90 -5.31
C PRO A 223 8.90 3.25 -6.03
N ALA A 224 8.24 3.37 -7.19
CA ALA A 224 8.10 4.64 -7.89
C ALA A 224 7.27 5.65 -7.10
N ALA A 225 6.17 5.22 -6.48
CA ALA A 225 5.34 6.05 -5.62
C ALA A 225 6.09 6.47 -4.36
N VAL A 226 6.86 5.58 -3.72
CA VAL A 226 7.75 5.93 -2.59
C VAL A 226 8.74 7.03 -3.01
N ALA A 227 9.48 6.82 -4.11
CA ALA A 227 10.44 7.82 -4.58
C ALA A 227 9.79 9.14 -5.00
N GLY A 228 8.61 9.08 -5.62
CA GLY A 228 7.81 10.24 -5.98
C GLY A 228 7.30 11.00 -4.74
N ALA A 229 6.89 10.29 -3.70
CA ALA A 229 6.47 10.86 -2.42
C ALA A 229 7.63 11.48 -1.66
N THR A 230 8.83 10.88 -1.72
CA THR A 230 10.05 11.50 -1.18
C THR A 230 10.37 12.81 -1.90
N ARG A 231 10.22 12.85 -3.22
CA ARG A 231 10.38 14.10 -3.97
C ARG A 231 9.33 15.14 -3.56
N PHE A 232 8.06 14.72 -3.40
CA PHE A 232 7.01 15.60 -2.88
C PHE A 232 7.35 16.17 -1.51
N TRP A 233 7.94 15.33 -0.65
CA TRP A 233 8.41 15.73 0.67
C TRP A 233 9.48 16.83 0.58
N VAL A 234 10.53 16.61 -0.21
CA VAL A 234 11.65 17.54 -0.37
C VAL A 234 11.21 18.86 -0.99
N ASP A 235 10.40 18.82 -2.04
CA ASP A 235 10.02 19.99 -2.83
C ASP A 235 8.98 20.87 -2.12
N ASP A 236 8.03 20.28 -1.37
CA ASP A 236 6.88 21.01 -0.83
C ASP A 236 6.65 20.81 0.68
N LEU A 237 6.74 19.58 1.20
CA LEU A 237 6.24 19.29 2.56
C LEU A 237 7.26 19.54 3.67
N ARG A 238 8.57 19.50 3.37
CA ARG A 238 9.64 19.75 4.36
C ARG A 238 9.57 21.18 4.91
N ARG A 239 9.22 22.16 4.05
CA ARG A 239 9.13 23.60 4.39
C ARG A 239 7.74 24.06 4.82
N ALA A 240 6.70 23.26 4.54
CA ALA A 240 5.30 23.58 4.81
C ALA A 240 4.91 23.32 6.26
#